data_AF-A0A962YMF9-F1
#
_entry.id   AF-A0A962YMF9-F1
#
_cell.length_a   1.000
_cell.length_b   1.000
_cell.length_c   1.000
_cell.angle_alpha   90.00
_cell.angle_beta   90.00
_cell.angle_gamma   90.00
#
_symmetry.space_group_name_H-M   'P 1'
#
loop_
_entity.id
_entity.type
_entity.pdbx_description
1 polymer ?
#
loop_
_entity_poly.entity_id
_entity_poly.type
_entity_poly.pdbx_seq_one_letter_code
_entity_poly.pdbx_strand_id
1 'polypeptide(L)'
;ARICHSTTVAGVANTWGYGAMTNSYNDIHKSRAILLIGSNPAEAHPVSLQHILKAKEENNAPVIVIDPRFTRTAAHANHFLRIRPGTDVPIIWGMMYHIFKNGWEDKEYIRQRVYGMEEVMAEVAKWTPDEVERVTGVPENQVYAAAKAMADNRPGTFIWCMGGTQHTIGNNNTRAYCAFQLALGNIGVSGGGANIFRGHDNVQGATDLGVLADTLPGYYGLAPGSWGHWARVWDLDPAWLKGRFDDVAYDKDGKEYIGEHGEKDKAEHVMNTKGIPVSRWIDGVLENKDAIAQRDNVRAMFMWGHAPNSQTRGPEMKKAMEKLDLLVVVDPYPTVSAVMHDRTDGVYLLPACTQFETYGSVTASNRSLQWRDKVIEPLFESLPDHTIMYKLAKKLGFADEFTKHIAVTNDEPL
;
A
#
# COMPACT_ATOMS: atom_id res chain seq x y z
N ALA A 1 1.77 3.55 -3.82
CA ALA A 1 1.12 2.32 -3.27
C ALA A 1 2.05 1.09 -3.23
N ARG A 2 2.70 0.70 -4.35
CA ARG A 2 3.52 -0.52 -4.47
C ARG A 2 4.53 -0.76 -3.35
N ILE A 3 5.43 0.20 -3.08
CA ILE A 3 6.54 0.04 -2.12
C ILE A 3 6.06 -0.06 -0.67
N CYS A 4 4.91 0.55 -0.37
CA CYS A 4 4.45 0.79 0.98
C CYS A 4 3.38 -0.22 1.43
N HIS A 5 2.25 -0.30 0.71
CA HIS A 5 1.05 -1.01 1.18
C HIS A 5 0.62 -2.20 0.32
N SER A 6 1.29 -2.50 -0.80
CA SER A 6 0.83 -3.62 -1.65
C SER A 6 0.83 -4.96 -0.91
N THR A 7 1.81 -5.21 -0.03
CA THR A 7 1.86 -6.42 0.82
C THR A 7 0.79 -6.41 1.90
N THR A 8 0.39 -5.24 2.40
CA THR A 8 -0.81 -5.09 3.25
C THR A 8 -2.05 -5.52 2.48
N VAL A 9 -2.27 -4.96 1.28
CA VAL A 9 -3.48 -5.28 0.51
C VAL A 9 -3.54 -6.79 0.25
N ALA A 10 -2.42 -7.40 -0.16
CA ALA A 10 -2.34 -8.85 -0.37
C ALA A 10 -2.63 -9.66 0.90
N GLY A 11 -2.05 -9.34 2.06
CA GLY A 11 -2.27 -10.12 3.28
C GLY A 11 -3.65 -9.93 3.90
N VAL A 12 -4.11 -8.68 3.95
CA VAL A 12 -5.37 -8.28 4.58
C VAL A 12 -6.58 -8.70 3.73
N ALA A 13 -6.52 -8.50 2.41
CA ALA A 13 -7.61 -8.91 1.53
C ALA A 13 -7.80 -10.44 1.52
N ASN A 14 -6.71 -11.20 1.65
CA ASN A 14 -6.80 -12.66 1.82
C ASN A 14 -7.42 -13.09 3.17
N THR A 15 -7.57 -12.17 4.13
CA THR A 15 -8.15 -12.49 5.44
C THR A 15 -9.64 -12.12 5.52
N TRP A 16 -10.05 -10.96 5.02
CA TRP A 16 -11.46 -10.53 5.09
C TRP A 16 -11.98 -9.83 3.82
N GLY A 17 -11.31 -10.00 2.67
CA GLY A 17 -11.80 -9.63 1.35
C GLY A 17 -11.45 -8.21 0.87
N TYR A 18 -10.89 -7.35 1.73
CA TYR A 18 -10.46 -6.00 1.34
C TYR A 18 -9.19 -5.56 2.07
N GLY A 19 -8.34 -4.78 1.40
CA GLY A 19 -7.00 -4.39 1.89
C GLY A 19 -6.91 -3.05 2.64
N ALA A 20 -8.05 -2.39 2.88
CA ALA A 20 -8.11 -1.05 3.47
C ALA A 20 -8.06 -1.06 5.01
N MET A 21 -7.79 0.10 5.60
CA MET A 21 -7.99 0.35 7.04
C MET A 21 -9.44 0.04 7.42
N THR A 22 -9.64 -0.77 8.47
CA THR A 22 -10.97 -1.26 8.82
C THR A 22 -11.81 -0.20 9.52
N ASN A 23 -11.18 0.63 10.37
CA ASN A 23 -11.83 1.63 11.20
C ASN A 23 -11.35 3.06 10.83
N SER A 24 -11.55 4.03 11.72
CA SER A 24 -11.17 5.43 11.50
C SER A 24 -10.31 5.97 12.64
N TYR A 25 -9.61 7.08 12.40
CA TYR A 25 -8.83 7.75 13.44
C TYR A 25 -9.69 8.13 14.66
N ASN A 26 -10.91 8.63 14.45
CA ASN A 26 -11.81 8.98 15.55
C ASN A 26 -12.28 7.74 16.34
N ASP A 27 -12.39 6.59 15.68
CA ASP A 27 -12.78 5.36 16.36
C ASP A 27 -11.70 4.85 17.33
N ILE A 28 -10.43 5.21 17.11
CA ILE A 28 -9.32 4.89 18.03
C ILE A 28 -9.60 5.45 19.43
N HIS A 29 -10.32 6.58 19.56
CA HIS A 29 -10.68 7.18 20.85
C HIS A 29 -11.45 6.23 21.77
N LYS A 30 -12.10 5.20 21.22
CA LYS A 30 -12.90 4.22 21.97
C LYS A 30 -12.13 2.94 22.31
N SER A 31 -10.87 2.85 21.88
CA SER A 31 -10.05 1.66 22.10
C SER A 31 -9.76 1.49 23.58
N ARG A 32 -9.81 0.25 24.06
CA ARG A 32 -9.39 -0.10 25.43
C ARG A 32 -7.99 -0.68 25.48
N ALA A 33 -7.41 -1.10 24.36
CA ALA A 33 -5.98 -1.38 24.23
C ALA A 33 -5.49 -0.97 22.84
N ILE A 34 -4.21 -0.62 22.74
CA ILE A 34 -3.60 -0.17 21.48
C ILE A 34 -2.28 -0.89 21.30
N LEU A 35 -2.15 -1.66 20.22
CA LEU A 35 -0.89 -2.28 19.82
C LEU A 35 -0.36 -1.62 18.56
N LEU A 36 0.89 -1.18 18.60
CA LEU A 36 1.63 -0.65 17.47
C LEU A 36 2.79 -1.57 17.13
N ILE A 37 2.87 -2.04 15.90
CA ILE A 37 4.03 -2.79 15.37
C ILE A 37 4.34 -2.30 13.96
N GLY A 38 5.61 -2.02 13.69
CA GLY A 38 6.02 -1.45 12.40
C GLY A 38 5.34 -0.10 12.10
N SER A 39 5.01 0.68 13.14
CA SER A 39 4.41 2.01 13.05
C SER A 39 4.99 2.94 14.11
N ASN A 40 5.23 4.19 13.73
CA ASN A 40 5.79 5.23 14.58
C ASN A 40 5.01 6.55 14.39
N PRO A 41 3.73 6.61 14.83
CA PRO A 41 2.85 7.74 14.56
C PRO A 41 3.34 9.05 15.17
N ALA A 42 4.15 9.05 16.23
CA ALA A 42 4.74 10.28 16.75
C ALA A 42 5.61 11.03 15.73
N GLU A 43 6.09 10.33 14.69
CA GLU A 43 6.96 10.89 13.66
C GLU A 43 6.30 10.86 12.28
N ALA A 44 5.66 9.74 11.92
CA ALA A 44 5.10 9.53 10.60
C ALA A 44 3.64 10.00 10.47
N HIS A 45 2.90 10.08 11.58
CA HIS A 45 1.47 10.44 11.60
C HIS A 45 1.13 11.28 12.85
N PRO A 46 1.79 12.42 13.10
CA PRO A 46 1.78 13.08 14.41
C PRO A 46 0.39 13.52 14.87
N VAL A 47 -0.50 13.88 13.94
CA VAL A 47 -1.91 14.19 14.27
C VAL A 47 -2.65 12.94 14.72
N SER A 48 -2.39 11.78 14.12
CA SER A 48 -2.98 10.50 14.53
C SER A 48 -2.56 10.09 15.95
N LEU A 49 -1.37 10.49 16.41
CA LEU A 49 -0.90 10.23 17.79
C LEU A 49 -1.87 10.83 18.81
N GLN A 50 -2.49 11.99 18.53
CA GLN A 50 -3.48 12.61 19.42
C GLN A 50 -4.68 11.67 19.67
N HIS A 51 -5.07 10.88 18.68
CA HIS A 51 -6.16 9.92 18.83
C HIS A 51 -5.77 8.75 19.74
N ILE A 52 -4.51 8.32 19.68
CA ILE A 52 -3.94 7.27 20.55
C ILE A 52 -3.82 7.78 21.99
N LEU A 53 -3.28 8.99 22.18
CA LEU A 53 -3.10 9.59 23.50
C LEU A 53 -4.44 9.85 24.19
N LYS A 54 -5.45 10.32 23.46
CA LYS A 54 -6.80 10.49 23.99
C LYS A 54 -7.38 9.18 24.53
N ALA A 55 -7.29 8.08 23.80
CA ALA A 55 -7.74 6.77 24.27
C ALA A 55 -6.93 6.28 25.48
N LYS A 56 -5.62 6.54 25.50
CA LYS A 56 -4.76 6.22 26.64
C LYS A 56 -5.20 6.96 27.91
N GLU A 57 -5.50 8.26 27.80
CA GLU A 57 -5.85 9.11 28.94
C GLU A 57 -7.30 8.93 29.39
N GLU A 58 -8.26 8.85 28.46
CA GLU A 58 -9.69 8.79 28.78
C GLU A 58 -10.16 7.37 29.11
N ASN A 59 -9.59 6.34 28.46
CA ASN A 59 -10.00 4.95 28.66
C ASN A 59 -9.02 4.14 29.52
N ASN A 60 -7.91 4.76 29.96
CA ASN A 60 -6.77 4.05 30.57
C ASN A 60 -6.23 2.93 29.66
N ALA A 61 -6.32 3.10 28.34
CA ALA A 61 -5.96 2.05 27.40
C ALA A 61 -4.44 1.82 27.41
N PRO A 62 -3.93 0.62 27.73
CA PRO A 62 -2.51 0.33 27.59
C PRO A 62 -2.06 0.48 26.14
N VAL A 63 -0.95 1.17 25.96
CA VAL A 63 -0.26 1.32 24.67
C VAL A 63 0.93 0.37 24.63
N ILE A 64 0.89 -0.58 23.72
CA ILE A 64 1.95 -1.55 23.44
C ILE A 64 2.67 -1.09 22.17
N VAL A 65 3.99 -0.92 22.22
CA VAL A 65 4.83 -0.58 21.07
C VAL A 65 5.86 -1.68 20.85
N ILE A 66 5.84 -2.27 19.66
CA ILE A 66 6.77 -3.30 19.21
C ILE A 66 7.60 -2.69 18.07
N ASP A 67 8.85 -2.34 18.36
CA ASP A 67 9.75 -1.69 17.40
C ASP A 67 11.21 -2.07 17.75
N PRO A 68 12.09 -2.31 16.76
CA PRO A 68 13.51 -2.55 17.04
C PRO A 68 14.22 -1.37 17.72
N ARG A 69 13.63 -0.18 17.70
CA ARG A 69 14.18 1.06 18.27
C ARG A 69 13.25 1.62 19.34
N PHE A 70 13.83 2.28 20.34
CA PHE A 70 13.06 3.09 21.26
C PHE A 70 12.76 4.45 20.61
N THR A 71 11.59 4.57 19.98
CA THR A 71 11.17 5.75 19.21
C THR A 71 10.45 6.79 20.06
N ARG A 72 10.12 7.95 19.47
CA ARG A 72 9.22 8.93 20.11
C ARG A 72 7.84 8.33 20.43
N THR A 73 7.35 7.39 19.62
CA THR A 73 6.12 6.64 19.96
C THR A 73 6.34 5.73 21.17
N ALA A 74 7.47 5.02 21.24
CA ALA A 74 7.79 4.13 22.36
C ALA A 74 7.89 4.87 23.71
N ALA A 75 8.31 6.14 23.71
CA ALA A 75 8.32 6.98 24.90
C ALA A 75 6.92 7.19 25.53
N HIS A 76 5.85 6.98 24.77
CA HIS A 76 4.47 7.02 25.25
C HIS A 76 3.89 5.63 25.55
N ALA A 77 4.66 4.55 25.44
CA ALA A 77 4.16 3.18 25.63
C ALA A 77 4.05 2.80 27.12
N ASN A 78 3.08 1.95 27.46
CA ASN A 78 3.04 1.20 28.71
C ASN A 78 3.93 -0.04 28.61
N HIS A 79 3.96 -0.67 27.43
CA HIS A 79 4.81 -1.83 27.13
C HIS A 79 5.62 -1.54 25.86
N PHE A 80 6.95 -1.60 25.96
CA PHE A 80 7.83 -1.52 24.81
C PHE A 80 8.57 -2.85 24.64
N LEU A 81 8.39 -3.49 23.49
CA LEU A 81 9.03 -4.75 23.13
C LEU A 81 10.03 -4.48 22.00
N ARG A 82 11.33 -4.64 22.30
CA ARG A 82 12.40 -4.46 21.31
C ARG A 82 12.63 -5.75 20.53
N ILE A 83 12.02 -5.85 19.35
CA ILE A 83 12.18 -7.01 18.47
C ILE A 83 13.45 -6.91 17.63
N ARG A 84 14.00 -8.07 17.23
CA ARG A 84 14.90 -8.17 16.09
C ARG A 84 14.16 -7.81 14.79
N PRO A 85 14.72 -6.96 13.90
CA PRO A 85 14.06 -6.66 12.62
C PRO A 85 13.74 -7.92 11.81
N GLY A 86 12.53 -8.01 11.26
CA GLY A 86 12.07 -9.14 10.44
C GLY A 86 11.52 -10.32 11.23
N THR A 87 11.29 -10.18 12.54
CA THR A 87 10.72 -11.25 13.39
C THR A 87 9.32 -10.91 13.91
N ASP A 88 8.55 -10.18 13.11
CA ASP A 88 7.19 -9.73 13.42
C ASP A 88 6.19 -10.90 13.57
N VAL A 89 6.23 -11.91 12.70
CA VAL A 89 5.39 -13.11 12.82
C VAL A 89 5.67 -13.88 14.13
N PRO A 90 6.94 -14.22 14.46
CA PRO A 90 7.28 -14.87 15.73
C PRO A 90 6.78 -14.13 16.98
N ILE A 91 6.89 -12.80 17.05
CA ILE A 91 6.44 -12.06 18.24
C ILE A 91 4.92 -12.11 18.40
N ILE A 92 4.17 -12.01 17.29
CA ILE A 92 2.72 -12.09 17.29
C ILE A 92 2.23 -13.51 17.63
N TRP A 93 2.88 -14.54 17.08
CA TRP A 93 2.62 -15.92 17.49
C TRP A 93 2.95 -16.18 18.95
N GLY A 94 4.01 -15.61 19.51
CA GLY A 94 4.29 -15.69 20.94
C GLY A 94 3.21 -15.05 21.80
N MET A 95 2.66 -13.90 21.38
CA MET A 95 1.52 -13.31 22.09
C MET A 95 0.27 -14.20 21.99
N MET A 96 0.00 -14.78 20.81
CA MET A 96 -1.13 -15.68 20.60
C MET A 96 -0.97 -17.01 21.34
N TYR A 97 0.25 -17.51 21.50
CA TYR A 97 0.55 -18.68 22.32
C TYR A 97 0.01 -18.48 23.74
N HIS A 98 0.27 -17.32 24.35
CA HIS A 98 -0.28 -17.00 25.67
C HIS A 98 -1.80 -16.80 25.63
N ILE A 99 -2.36 -16.18 24.60
CA ILE A 99 -3.82 -16.02 24.47
C ILE A 99 -4.50 -17.38 24.50
N PHE A 100 -4.08 -18.32 23.64
CA PHE A 100 -4.72 -19.65 23.55
C PHE A 100 -4.42 -20.54 24.74
N LYS A 101 -3.18 -20.54 25.25
CA LYS A 101 -2.80 -21.35 26.42
C LYS A 101 -3.61 -20.99 27.67
N ASN A 102 -4.04 -19.73 27.78
CA ASN A 102 -4.84 -19.25 28.92
C ASN A 102 -6.35 -19.18 28.63
N GLY A 103 -6.81 -19.60 27.45
CA GLY A 103 -8.21 -19.53 27.06
C GLY A 103 -8.75 -18.10 26.98
N TRP A 104 -7.88 -17.14 26.64
CA TRP A 104 -8.25 -15.73 26.56
C TRP A 104 -8.97 -15.39 25.27
N GLU A 105 -8.82 -16.16 24.20
CA GLU A 105 -9.47 -15.92 22.91
C GLU A 105 -10.99 -15.72 23.00
N ASP A 106 -11.55 -14.96 22.06
CA ASP A 106 -13.01 -14.84 21.94
C ASP A 106 -13.58 -16.04 21.19
N LYS A 107 -13.90 -17.10 21.95
CA LYS A 107 -14.42 -18.36 21.42
C LYS A 107 -15.71 -18.19 20.63
N GLU A 108 -16.60 -17.29 21.07
CA GLU A 108 -17.88 -17.09 20.40
C GLU A 108 -17.70 -16.32 19.09
N TYR A 109 -16.86 -15.29 19.08
CA TYR A 109 -16.50 -14.60 17.85
C TYR A 109 -15.84 -15.55 16.85
N ILE A 110 -14.86 -16.35 17.29
CA ILE A 110 -14.18 -17.33 16.43
C ILE A 110 -15.21 -18.29 15.82
N ARG A 111 -16.06 -18.89 16.65
CA ARG A 111 -17.10 -19.84 16.21
C ARG A 111 -18.05 -19.23 15.17
N GLN A 112 -18.43 -17.96 15.33
CA GLN A 112 -19.41 -17.31 14.47
C GLN A 112 -18.81 -16.71 13.19
N ARG A 113 -17.55 -16.24 13.22
CA ARG A 113 -17.01 -15.30 12.23
C ARG A 113 -15.68 -15.72 11.61
N VAL A 114 -15.02 -16.75 12.14
CA VAL A 114 -13.65 -17.08 11.75
C VAL A 114 -13.56 -18.50 11.22
N TYR A 115 -12.98 -18.64 10.03
CA TYR A 115 -12.64 -19.91 9.43
C TYR A 115 -11.14 -20.17 9.56
N GLY A 116 -10.75 -21.41 9.86
CA GLY A 116 -9.35 -21.84 9.86
C GLY A 116 -8.53 -21.48 11.11
N MET A 117 -9.18 -21.11 12.22
CA MET A 117 -8.47 -20.73 13.46
C MET A 117 -7.82 -21.93 14.15
N GLU A 118 -8.35 -23.14 13.98
CA GLU A 118 -7.76 -24.36 14.56
C GLU A 118 -6.37 -24.66 13.97
N GLU A 119 -6.18 -24.47 12.66
CA GLU A 119 -4.88 -24.61 12.00
C GLU A 119 -3.91 -23.51 12.47
N VAL A 120 -4.40 -22.29 12.69
CA VAL A 120 -3.60 -21.20 13.26
C VAL A 120 -3.16 -21.54 14.69
N MET A 121 -4.06 -22.07 15.53
CA MET A 121 -3.72 -22.52 16.89
C MET A 121 -2.65 -23.61 16.88
N ALA A 122 -2.75 -24.57 15.96
CA ALA A 122 -1.76 -25.64 15.81
C ALA A 122 -0.38 -25.11 15.39
N GLU A 123 -0.33 -24.10 14.51
CA GLU A 123 0.93 -23.43 14.15
C GLU A 123 1.49 -22.61 15.31
N VAL A 124 0.64 -21.82 15.98
CA VAL A 124 1.02 -21.01 17.14
C VAL A 124 1.57 -21.85 18.30
N ALA A 125 1.07 -23.08 18.50
CA ALA A 125 1.56 -23.98 19.54
C ALA A 125 3.05 -24.34 19.40
N LYS A 126 3.64 -24.20 18.20
CA LYS A 126 5.07 -24.42 17.93
C LYS A 126 5.96 -23.26 18.41
N TRP A 127 5.37 -22.08 18.61
CA TRP A 127 6.06 -20.87 19.04
C TRP A 127 6.04 -20.76 20.56
N THR A 128 6.76 -21.67 21.23
CA THR A 128 6.93 -21.65 22.68
C THR A 128 7.67 -20.39 23.14
N PRO A 129 7.57 -19.99 24.42
CA PRO A 129 8.28 -18.83 24.94
C PRO A 129 9.79 -18.84 24.64
N ASP A 130 10.46 -19.97 24.83
CA ASP A 130 11.88 -20.15 24.53
C ASP A 130 12.19 -19.92 23.05
N GLU A 131 11.35 -20.42 22.14
CA GLU A 131 11.53 -20.27 20.70
C GLU A 131 11.29 -18.83 20.25
N VAL A 132 10.27 -18.18 20.81
CA VAL A 132 9.96 -16.76 20.57
C VAL A 132 11.12 -15.88 21.06
N GLU A 133 11.65 -16.12 22.25
CA GLU A 133 12.80 -15.37 22.78
C GLU A 133 14.04 -15.60 21.92
N ARG A 134 14.33 -16.86 21.53
CA ARG A 134 15.44 -17.21 20.65
C ARG A 134 15.38 -16.48 19.30
N VAL A 135 14.18 -16.35 18.72
CA VAL A 135 14.00 -15.74 17.40
C VAL A 135 13.86 -14.22 17.49
N THR A 136 13.09 -13.69 18.44
CA THR A 136 12.79 -12.24 18.48
C THR A 136 13.75 -11.45 19.34
N GLY A 137 14.42 -12.10 20.30
CA GLY A 137 15.17 -11.47 21.37
C GLY A 137 14.31 -10.87 22.49
N VAL A 138 12.99 -11.07 22.47
CA VAL A 138 12.07 -10.53 23.49
C VAL A 138 11.81 -11.59 24.56
N PRO A 139 12.10 -11.32 25.84
CA PRO A 139 11.87 -12.26 26.92
C PRO A 139 10.38 -12.57 27.15
N GLU A 140 10.07 -13.81 27.56
CA GLU A 140 8.70 -14.29 27.78
C GLU A 140 7.85 -13.34 28.61
N ASN A 141 8.40 -12.80 29.71
CA ASN A 141 7.64 -11.94 30.62
C ASN A 141 7.10 -10.67 29.94
N GLN A 142 7.81 -10.12 28.95
CA GLN A 142 7.35 -8.97 28.18
C GLN A 142 6.28 -9.38 27.16
N VAL A 143 6.47 -10.51 26.47
CA VAL A 143 5.50 -11.06 25.52
C VAL A 143 4.18 -11.38 26.21
N TYR A 144 4.25 -12.08 27.36
CA TYR A 144 3.11 -12.38 28.21
C TYR A 144 2.39 -11.12 28.69
N ALA A 145 3.13 -10.13 29.20
CA ALA A 145 2.53 -8.89 29.69
C ALA A 145 1.79 -8.12 28.57
N ALA A 146 2.38 -8.03 27.38
CA ALA A 146 1.74 -7.41 26.23
C ALA A 146 0.49 -8.18 25.77
N ALA A 147 0.56 -9.52 25.72
CA ALA A 147 -0.56 -10.37 25.33
C ALA A 147 -1.73 -10.24 26.32
N LYS A 148 -1.42 -10.26 27.62
CA LYS A 148 -2.40 -10.08 28.69
C LYS A 148 -3.03 -8.70 28.64
N ALA A 149 -2.24 -7.64 28.42
CA ALA A 149 -2.76 -6.27 28.28
C ALA A 149 -3.81 -6.16 27.16
N MET A 150 -3.54 -6.78 26.00
CA MET A 150 -4.51 -6.83 24.89
C MET A 150 -5.73 -7.71 25.20
N ALA A 151 -5.55 -8.81 25.93
CA ALA A 151 -6.64 -9.72 26.28
C ALA A 151 -7.60 -9.15 27.34
N ASP A 152 -7.06 -8.53 28.39
CA ASP A 152 -7.85 -7.98 29.49
C ASP A 152 -8.62 -6.72 29.09
N ASN A 153 -8.15 -5.99 28.08
CA ASN A 153 -8.67 -4.66 27.71
C ASN A 153 -9.26 -4.64 26.29
N ARG A 154 -10.40 -5.33 26.11
CA ARG A 154 -11.13 -5.37 24.83
C ARG A 154 -12.27 -4.34 24.76
N PRO A 155 -12.52 -3.73 23.58
CA PRO A 155 -11.86 -3.99 22.29
C PRO A 155 -10.48 -3.33 22.19
N GLY A 156 -9.56 -4.02 21.52
CA GLY A 156 -8.21 -3.53 21.24
C GLY A 156 -8.02 -3.21 19.76
N THR A 157 -7.35 -2.10 19.44
CA THR A 157 -6.95 -1.75 18.08
C THR A 157 -5.52 -2.18 17.79
N PHE A 158 -5.28 -2.63 16.55
CA PHE A 158 -3.97 -3.00 16.05
C PHE A 158 -3.54 -2.01 14.95
N ILE A 159 -2.40 -1.35 15.13
CA ILE A 159 -1.92 -0.26 14.27
C ILE A 159 -0.57 -0.65 13.64
N TRP A 160 -0.48 -0.55 12.32
CA TRP A 160 0.78 -0.72 11.58
C TRP A 160 0.88 0.22 10.38
N CYS A 161 2.10 0.35 9.85
CA CYS A 161 2.41 1.07 8.61
C CYS A 161 3.51 0.29 7.86
N MET A 162 4.59 0.97 7.47
CA MET A 162 5.65 0.43 6.59
C MET A 162 6.57 -0.58 7.26
N GLY A 163 6.74 -0.50 8.59
CA GLY A 163 7.69 -1.36 9.30
C GLY A 163 7.34 -2.84 9.22
N GLY A 164 6.05 -3.18 9.06
CA GLY A 164 5.60 -4.56 8.88
C GLY A 164 5.49 -5.00 7.42
N THR A 165 5.58 -4.09 6.43
CA THR A 165 5.21 -4.37 5.04
C THR A 165 6.37 -4.48 4.07
N GLN A 166 7.52 -3.87 4.37
CA GLN A 166 8.71 -3.88 3.52
C GLN A 166 9.64 -5.06 3.83
N HIS A 167 9.10 -6.26 3.78
CA HIS A 167 9.81 -7.51 3.98
C HIS A 167 9.50 -8.48 2.83
N THR A 168 10.38 -9.45 2.60
CA THR A 168 10.11 -10.57 1.68
C THR A 168 8.88 -11.38 2.10
N ILE A 169 8.48 -11.29 3.38
CA ILE A 169 7.31 -11.93 3.97
C ILE A 169 6.27 -10.92 4.48
N GLY A 170 6.24 -9.69 3.95
CA GLY A 170 5.37 -8.61 4.46
C GLY A 170 3.86 -8.93 4.39
N ASN A 171 3.43 -9.77 3.45
CA ASN A 171 2.06 -10.28 3.39
C ASN A 171 1.76 -11.25 4.55
N ASN A 172 2.73 -12.07 4.97
CA ASN A 172 2.59 -12.97 6.11
C ASN A 172 2.55 -12.19 7.43
N ASN A 173 3.36 -11.14 7.57
CA ASN A 173 3.30 -10.23 8.73
C ASN A 173 1.88 -9.68 8.90
N THR A 174 1.30 -9.12 7.84
CA THR A 174 -0.03 -8.52 7.91
C THR A 174 -1.13 -9.55 8.15
N ARG A 175 -1.00 -10.78 7.62
CA ARG A 175 -1.90 -11.91 7.96
C ARG A 175 -1.81 -12.30 9.44
N ALA A 176 -0.62 -12.32 10.04
CA ALA A 176 -0.47 -12.60 11.46
C ALA A 176 -1.14 -11.50 12.33
N TYR A 177 -1.03 -10.23 11.93
CA TYR A 177 -1.70 -9.12 12.61
C TYR A 177 -3.22 -9.26 12.54
N CYS A 178 -3.75 -9.65 11.38
CA CYS A 178 -5.17 -9.93 11.21
C CYS A 178 -5.61 -11.12 12.07
N ALA A 179 -4.86 -12.22 12.08
CA ALA A 179 -5.15 -13.42 12.88
C ALA A 179 -5.20 -13.09 14.38
N PHE A 180 -4.30 -12.23 14.86
CA PHE A 180 -4.33 -11.75 16.25
C PHE A 180 -5.64 -11.02 16.58
N GLN A 181 -6.07 -10.10 15.72
CA GLN A 181 -7.32 -9.36 15.95
C GLN A 181 -8.56 -10.26 15.85
N LEU A 182 -8.53 -11.28 14.97
CA LEU A 182 -9.59 -12.29 14.88
C LEU A 182 -9.66 -13.17 16.13
N ALA A 183 -8.52 -13.58 16.68
CA ALA A 183 -8.46 -14.39 17.89
C ALA A 183 -9.04 -13.67 19.11
N LEU A 184 -8.92 -12.34 19.15
CA LEU A 184 -9.46 -11.50 20.23
C LEU A 184 -10.87 -10.94 19.94
N GLY A 185 -11.47 -11.25 18.79
CA GLY A 185 -12.79 -10.72 18.42
C GLY A 185 -12.84 -9.20 18.17
N ASN A 186 -11.70 -8.60 17.83
CA ASN A 186 -11.58 -7.13 17.71
C ASN A 186 -11.96 -6.57 16.33
N ILE A 187 -12.26 -7.40 15.33
CA ILE A 187 -12.61 -6.93 13.98
C ILE A 187 -14.11 -6.66 13.87
N GLY A 188 -14.48 -5.52 13.27
CA GLY A 188 -15.89 -5.12 13.07
C GLY A 188 -16.56 -4.47 14.27
N VAL A 189 -15.79 -4.10 15.30
CA VAL A 189 -16.28 -3.41 16.51
C VAL A 189 -15.64 -2.03 16.67
N SER A 190 -16.33 -1.14 17.37
CA SER A 190 -15.87 0.22 17.66
C SER A 190 -14.76 0.22 18.72
N GLY A 191 -13.66 0.93 18.50
CA GLY A 191 -12.45 0.88 19.34
C GLY A 191 -11.55 -0.34 19.08
N GLY A 192 -11.91 -1.18 18.11
CA GLY A 192 -11.12 -2.32 17.68
C GLY A 192 -10.42 -2.08 16.35
N GLY A 193 -10.38 -3.14 15.54
CA GLY A 193 -10.01 -3.06 14.13
C GLY A 193 -8.52 -3.17 13.84
N ALA A 194 -8.23 -3.25 12.55
CA ALA A 194 -6.91 -3.15 11.96
C ALA A 194 -6.75 -1.74 11.36
N ASN A 195 -6.11 -0.88 12.13
CA ASN A 195 -5.90 0.53 11.81
C ASN A 195 -4.58 0.70 11.04
N ILE A 196 -4.67 0.51 9.73
CA ILE A 196 -3.53 0.49 8.82
C ILE A 196 -3.24 1.90 8.34
N PHE A 197 -2.27 2.56 8.95
CA PHE A 197 -1.96 3.95 8.64
C PHE A 197 -1.32 4.04 7.25
N ARG A 198 -1.96 4.84 6.39
CA ARG A 198 -1.50 5.12 5.04
C ARG A 198 -0.42 6.20 5.01
N GLY A 199 0.52 6.09 4.06
CA GLY A 199 1.62 7.04 3.86
C GLY A 199 1.17 8.38 3.26
N HIS A 200 1.30 8.55 1.93
CA HIS A 200 0.89 9.78 1.24
C HIS A 200 -0.60 10.09 1.47
N ASP A 201 -0.92 11.38 1.42
CA ASP A 201 -2.26 11.93 1.69
C ASP A 201 -3.36 11.31 0.84
N ASN A 202 -3.06 10.91 -0.40
CA ASN A 202 -3.99 10.26 -1.32
C ASN A 202 -3.54 8.87 -1.80
N VAL A 203 -2.65 8.17 -1.08
CA VAL A 203 -2.22 6.81 -1.51
C VAL A 203 -3.39 5.81 -1.52
N GLN A 204 -4.39 6.02 -0.67
CA GLN A 204 -5.62 5.23 -0.67
C GLN A 204 -6.38 5.48 -1.98
N GLY A 205 -6.64 6.74 -2.34
CA GLY A 205 -7.36 7.10 -3.57
C GLY A 205 -6.61 6.68 -4.84
N ALA A 206 -5.28 6.84 -4.89
CA ALA A 206 -4.47 6.34 -6.01
C ALA A 206 -4.55 4.81 -6.14
N THR A 207 -4.70 4.08 -5.03
CA THR A 207 -4.93 2.62 -5.06
C THR A 207 -6.37 2.30 -5.50
N ASP A 208 -7.35 3.05 -4.99
CA ASP A 208 -8.77 2.92 -5.37
C ASP A 208 -8.97 3.16 -6.88
N LEU A 209 -8.20 4.08 -7.46
CA LEU A 209 -8.20 4.41 -8.89
C LEU A 209 -7.27 3.52 -9.73
N GLY A 210 -6.67 2.48 -9.15
CA GLY A 210 -5.90 1.50 -9.90
C GLY A 210 -4.59 2.04 -10.50
N VAL A 211 -3.94 3.02 -9.86
CA VAL A 211 -2.61 3.52 -10.28
C VAL A 211 -1.52 2.52 -9.88
N LEU A 212 -1.61 1.33 -10.47
CA LEU A 212 -0.80 0.14 -10.25
C LEU A 212 -0.71 -0.65 -11.56
N ALA A 213 0.29 -1.53 -11.64
CA ALA A 213 0.58 -2.28 -12.87
C ALA A 213 -0.31 -3.52 -13.07
N ASP A 214 -1.16 -3.85 -12.10
CA ASP A 214 -1.87 -5.13 -11.98
C ASP A 214 -3.38 -4.99 -11.72
N THR A 215 -3.92 -3.77 -11.72
CA THR A 215 -5.33 -3.53 -11.41
C THR A 215 -5.91 -2.39 -12.23
N LEU A 216 -7.20 -2.47 -12.52
CA LEU A 216 -8.06 -1.36 -12.95
C LEU A 216 -8.68 -0.65 -11.73
N PRO A 217 -9.32 0.52 -11.90
CA PRO A 217 -9.98 1.20 -10.78
C PRO A 217 -11.00 0.30 -10.09
N GLY A 218 -11.29 0.58 -8.82
CA GLY A 218 -12.18 -0.21 -7.98
C GLY A 218 -11.63 -1.60 -7.63
N TYR A 219 -10.31 -1.80 -7.67
CA TYR A 219 -9.63 -3.08 -7.38
C TYR A 219 -9.96 -4.21 -8.36
N TYR A 220 -10.43 -3.89 -9.55
CA TYR A 220 -10.68 -4.89 -10.58
C TYR A 220 -9.35 -5.43 -11.13
N GLY A 221 -9.23 -6.75 -11.28
CA GLY A 221 -8.09 -7.36 -11.97
C GLY A 221 -8.11 -7.07 -13.48
N LEU A 222 -7.03 -7.40 -14.19
CA LEU A 222 -6.88 -7.18 -15.63
C LEU A 222 -7.63 -8.22 -16.50
N ALA A 223 -8.81 -8.67 -16.08
CA ALA A 223 -9.59 -9.68 -16.80
C ALA A 223 -10.48 -9.07 -17.90
N PRO A 224 -10.87 -9.82 -18.95
CA PRO A 224 -11.76 -9.33 -20.00
C PRO A 224 -13.09 -8.75 -19.46
N GLY A 225 -13.68 -9.38 -18.44
CA GLY A 225 -14.90 -8.89 -17.81
C GLY A 225 -14.70 -7.53 -17.10
N SER A 226 -13.55 -7.32 -16.46
CA SER A 226 -13.19 -6.05 -15.83
C SER A 226 -13.02 -4.93 -16.86
N TRP A 227 -12.31 -5.22 -17.96
CA TRP A 227 -12.18 -4.29 -19.07
C TRP A 227 -13.54 -3.96 -19.70
N GLY A 228 -14.41 -4.95 -19.88
CA GLY A 228 -15.76 -4.73 -20.37
C GLY A 228 -16.62 -3.89 -19.42
N HIS A 229 -16.40 -3.98 -18.10
CA HIS A 229 -17.03 -3.09 -17.12
C HIS A 229 -16.54 -1.65 -17.30
N TRP A 230 -15.22 -1.42 -17.29
CA TRP A 230 -14.66 -0.08 -17.35
C TRP A 230 -14.83 0.60 -18.71
N ALA A 231 -14.78 -0.15 -19.81
CA ALA A 231 -15.15 0.35 -21.13
C ALA A 231 -16.57 0.93 -21.15
N ARG A 232 -17.52 0.28 -20.47
CA ARG A 232 -18.89 0.80 -20.31
C ARG A 232 -18.94 2.06 -19.45
N VAL A 233 -18.20 2.07 -18.32
CA VAL A 233 -18.21 3.19 -17.37
C VAL A 233 -17.63 4.46 -18.00
N TRP A 234 -16.54 4.31 -18.76
CA TRP A 234 -15.91 5.41 -19.48
C TRP A 234 -16.56 5.72 -20.83
N ASP A 235 -17.58 4.94 -21.23
CA ASP A 235 -18.21 4.99 -22.55
C ASP A 235 -17.17 4.94 -23.68
N LEU A 236 -16.22 4.01 -23.61
CA LEU A 236 -15.20 3.82 -24.64
C LEU A 236 -15.50 2.58 -25.47
N ASP A 237 -15.24 2.67 -26.77
CA ASP A 237 -15.33 1.51 -27.67
C ASP A 237 -14.33 0.43 -27.21
N PRO A 238 -14.78 -0.79 -26.87
CA PRO A 238 -13.88 -1.88 -26.50
C PRO A 238 -12.81 -2.18 -27.56
N ALA A 239 -13.13 -2.00 -28.85
CA ALA A 239 -12.16 -2.21 -29.94
C ALA A 239 -11.07 -1.13 -29.94
N TRP A 240 -11.46 0.14 -29.70
CA TRP A 240 -10.51 1.24 -29.52
C TRP A 240 -9.58 0.99 -28.32
N LEU A 241 -10.15 0.62 -27.17
CA LEU A 241 -9.38 0.30 -25.96
C LEU A 241 -8.40 -0.84 -26.21
N LYS A 242 -8.86 -1.94 -26.83
CA LYS A 242 -7.99 -3.06 -27.19
C LYS A 242 -6.84 -2.60 -28.11
N GLY A 243 -7.14 -1.72 -29.07
CA GLY A 243 -6.15 -1.16 -29.99
C GLY A 243 -5.06 -0.29 -29.35
N ARG A 244 -5.17 0.05 -28.05
CA ARG A 244 -4.11 0.72 -27.28
C ARG A 244 -3.01 -0.21 -26.79
N PHE A 245 -3.19 -1.52 -26.95
CA PHE A 245 -2.25 -2.55 -26.53
C PHE A 245 -1.72 -3.31 -27.75
N ASP A 246 -0.52 -3.88 -27.60
CA ASP A 246 -0.01 -4.84 -28.56
C ASP A 246 -0.96 -6.06 -28.62
N ASP A 247 -1.34 -6.49 -29.84
CA ASP A 247 -2.23 -7.65 -30.05
C ASP A 247 -1.51 -9.01 -29.91
N VAL A 248 -0.27 -9.00 -29.41
CA VAL A 248 0.50 -10.21 -29.12
C VAL A 248 0.30 -10.66 -27.67
N ALA A 249 0.66 -11.91 -27.41
CA ALA A 249 0.88 -12.38 -26.06
C ALA A 249 2.39 -12.46 -25.86
N TYR A 250 2.88 -11.87 -24.78
CA TYR A 250 4.32 -11.73 -24.48
C TYR A 250 4.96 -13.03 -23.96
N ASP A 251 4.20 -14.12 -23.86
CA ASP A 251 4.57 -15.39 -23.21
C ASP A 251 4.58 -16.60 -24.17
N LYS A 252 4.52 -16.37 -25.49
CA LYS A 252 4.40 -17.44 -26.51
C LYS A 252 5.56 -18.45 -26.59
N ASP A 253 6.70 -18.20 -25.94
CA ASP A 253 7.87 -19.09 -26.00
C ASP A 253 7.97 -20.12 -24.85
N GLY A 254 6.88 -20.40 -24.13
CA GLY A 254 6.81 -21.53 -23.21
C GLY A 254 7.63 -21.37 -21.91
N LYS A 255 7.99 -20.14 -21.53
CA LYS A 255 8.42 -19.84 -20.16
C LYS A 255 7.18 -19.47 -19.35
N GLU A 256 6.62 -20.48 -18.70
CA GLU A 256 5.40 -20.48 -17.87
C GLU A 256 5.02 -19.10 -17.30
N TYR A 257 3.98 -18.48 -17.85
CA TYR A 257 3.16 -17.55 -17.08
C TYR A 257 2.12 -18.37 -16.34
N ILE A 258 2.29 -18.52 -15.01
CA ILE A 258 1.17 -18.94 -14.16
C ILE A 258 0.31 -17.69 -13.99
N GLY A 259 -0.73 -17.58 -14.81
CA GLY A 259 -1.78 -16.58 -14.59
C GLY A 259 -2.30 -16.68 -13.16
N GLU A 260 -2.86 -15.58 -12.65
CA GLU A 260 -3.36 -15.49 -11.26
C GLU A 260 -4.42 -16.56 -10.93
N HIS A 261 -4.98 -17.21 -11.95
CA HIS A 261 -5.96 -18.29 -11.86
C HIS A 261 -5.40 -19.71 -12.06
N GLY A 262 -4.07 -19.88 -12.15
CA GLY A 262 -3.44 -21.20 -12.26
C GLY A 262 -3.76 -21.96 -13.55
N GLU A 263 -4.38 -21.31 -14.54
CA GLU A 263 -4.61 -21.88 -15.86
C GLU A 263 -3.29 -21.91 -16.63
N LYS A 264 -2.69 -23.10 -16.72
CA LYS A 264 -1.61 -23.39 -17.65
C LYS A 264 -2.17 -23.27 -19.08
N ASP A 265 -1.41 -22.66 -19.98
CA ASP A 265 -1.60 -22.69 -21.45
C ASP A 265 -2.56 -21.70 -22.10
N LYS A 266 -3.02 -20.62 -21.43
CA LYS A 266 -3.63 -19.48 -22.15
C LYS A 266 -2.67 -18.31 -22.20
N ALA A 267 -2.09 -18.10 -23.38
CA ALA A 267 -1.31 -16.91 -23.67
C ALA A 267 -2.19 -15.66 -23.45
N GLU A 268 -1.86 -14.85 -22.44
CA GLU A 268 -2.62 -13.63 -22.15
C GLU A 268 -2.17 -12.49 -23.08
N HIS A 269 -3.12 -11.88 -23.79
CA HIS A 269 -2.83 -10.67 -24.56
C HIS A 269 -2.33 -9.56 -23.63
N VAL A 270 -1.46 -8.66 -24.11
CA VAL A 270 -0.81 -7.63 -23.29
C VAL A 270 -1.80 -6.85 -22.41
N MET A 271 -2.98 -6.53 -22.93
CA MET A 271 -4.07 -5.86 -22.20
C MET A 271 -4.48 -6.55 -20.90
N ASN A 272 -4.29 -7.87 -20.81
CA ASN A 272 -4.65 -8.69 -19.66
C ASN A 272 -3.44 -9.06 -18.78
N THR A 273 -2.22 -8.75 -19.21
CA THR A 273 -1.00 -9.07 -18.46
C THR A 273 -0.64 -8.00 -17.44
N LYS A 274 -0.05 -8.42 -16.31
CA LYS A 274 0.51 -7.50 -15.31
C LYS A 274 1.74 -6.78 -15.86
N GLY A 275 1.79 -5.45 -15.71
CA GLY A 275 2.92 -4.63 -16.13
C GLY A 275 4.12 -4.71 -15.18
N ILE A 276 5.22 -4.02 -15.54
CA ILE A 276 6.41 -3.92 -14.69
C ILE A 276 6.08 -3.04 -13.47
N PRO A 277 6.19 -3.55 -12.24
CA PRO A 277 5.94 -2.75 -11.05
C PRO A 277 7.05 -1.71 -10.88
N VAL A 278 6.72 -0.59 -10.22
CA VAL A 278 7.71 0.47 -9.95
C VAL A 278 8.97 -0.06 -9.25
N SER A 279 8.91 -1.09 -8.40
CA SER A 279 10.11 -1.65 -7.76
C SER A 279 11.08 -2.37 -8.72
N ARG A 280 10.67 -2.62 -9.97
CA ARG A 280 11.43 -3.37 -10.99
C ARG A 280 11.61 -2.60 -12.30
N TRP A 281 11.24 -1.31 -12.36
CA TRP A 281 11.37 -0.51 -13.60
C TRP A 281 12.82 -0.47 -14.10
N ILE A 282 13.79 -0.40 -13.16
CA ILE A 282 15.23 -0.45 -13.43
C ILE A 282 15.59 -1.69 -14.24
N ASP A 283 15.02 -2.84 -13.88
CA ASP A 283 15.26 -4.10 -14.56
C ASP A 283 14.64 -4.09 -15.96
N GLY A 284 13.46 -3.48 -16.12
CA GLY A 284 12.84 -3.23 -17.42
C GLY A 284 13.73 -2.44 -18.39
N VAL A 285 14.61 -1.58 -17.88
CA VAL A 285 15.57 -0.79 -18.68
C VAL A 285 16.90 -1.53 -18.89
N LEU A 286 17.44 -2.14 -17.83
CA LEU A 286 18.83 -2.63 -17.81
C LEU A 286 18.98 -4.09 -18.19
N GLU A 287 18.00 -4.95 -17.90
CA GLU A 287 18.09 -6.39 -18.19
C GLU A 287 18.17 -6.66 -19.69
N ASN A 288 18.70 -7.83 -20.04
CA ASN A 288 18.64 -8.31 -21.42
C ASN A 288 17.17 -8.42 -21.86
N LYS A 289 16.87 -7.91 -23.06
CA LYS A 289 15.55 -8.01 -23.69
C LYS A 289 15.00 -9.45 -23.68
N ASP A 290 15.86 -10.45 -23.87
CA ASP A 290 15.45 -11.87 -23.86
C ASP A 290 15.09 -12.41 -22.46
N ALA A 291 15.36 -11.62 -21.41
CA ALA A 291 15.07 -11.95 -20.01
C ALA A 291 13.83 -11.21 -19.47
N ILE A 292 13.18 -10.36 -20.27
CA ILE A 292 11.92 -9.70 -19.94
C ILE A 292 10.80 -10.21 -20.84
N ALA A 293 9.59 -10.28 -20.31
CA ALA A 293 8.43 -10.72 -21.11
C ALA A 293 8.04 -9.67 -22.16
N GLN A 294 8.17 -8.38 -21.84
CA GLN A 294 7.82 -7.30 -22.76
C GLN A 294 8.67 -7.38 -24.04
N ARG A 295 8.05 -7.05 -25.19
CA ARG A 295 8.71 -7.07 -26.50
C ARG A 295 10.00 -6.26 -26.52
N ASP A 296 10.07 -5.16 -25.79
CA ASP A 296 11.21 -4.26 -25.76
C ASP A 296 11.50 -3.80 -24.34
N ASN A 297 12.76 -3.44 -24.07
CA ASN A 297 13.12 -2.74 -22.84
C ASN A 297 12.33 -1.43 -22.70
N VAL A 298 12.20 -0.95 -21.46
CA VAL A 298 11.59 0.36 -21.18
C VAL A 298 12.49 1.46 -21.75
N ARG A 299 11.94 2.24 -22.70
CA ARG A 299 12.65 3.33 -23.40
C ARG A 299 12.24 4.72 -22.93
N ALA A 300 11.02 4.89 -22.43
CA ALA A 300 10.52 6.15 -21.93
C ALA A 300 9.95 5.99 -20.52
N MET A 301 10.15 6.99 -19.66
CA MET A 301 9.66 6.98 -18.29
C MET A 301 9.07 8.33 -17.90
N PHE A 302 7.87 8.30 -17.32
CA PHE A 302 7.25 9.44 -16.65
C PHE A 302 7.38 9.26 -15.14
N MET A 303 8.15 10.15 -14.50
CA MET A 303 8.26 10.29 -13.05
C MET A 303 7.30 11.39 -12.62
N TRP A 304 6.03 11.02 -12.41
CA TRP A 304 4.95 11.95 -12.11
C TRP A 304 4.64 11.96 -10.61
N GLY A 305 4.99 13.03 -9.91
CA GLY A 305 4.81 13.18 -8.45
C GLY A 305 5.45 12.05 -7.64
N HIS A 306 6.57 11.49 -8.13
CA HIS A 306 7.18 10.28 -7.57
C HIS A 306 8.66 10.48 -7.22
N ALA A 307 9.02 10.08 -6.01
CA ALA A 307 10.38 10.15 -5.49
C ALA A 307 11.18 8.85 -5.79
N PRO A 308 12.21 8.85 -6.66
CA PRO A 308 12.97 7.66 -7.03
C PRO A 308 13.86 7.17 -5.88
N ASN A 309 14.32 8.08 -5.03
CA ASN A 309 15.12 7.80 -3.84
C ASN A 309 14.37 7.01 -2.76
N SER A 310 13.08 6.68 -2.98
CA SER A 310 12.36 5.69 -2.17
C SER A 310 12.78 4.23 -2.45
N GLN A 311 13.63 4.00 -3.47
CA GLN A 311 14.14 2.68 -3.85
C GLN A 311 15.62 2.51 -3.49
N THR A 312 16.03 1.28 -3.18
CA THR A 312 17.37 0.97 -2.62
C THR A 312 18.45 0.65 -3.67
N ARG A 313 18.32 1.15 -4.91
CA ARG A 313 19.21 0.82 -6.05
C ARG A 313 19.76 2.06 -6.76
N GLY A 314 20.26 3.03 -6.00
CA GLY A 314 20.71 4.34 -6.52
C GLY A 314 21.63 4.26 -7.75
N PRO A 315 22.74 3.52 -7.69
CA PRO A 315 23.66 3.40 -8.83
C PRO A 315 23.01 2.79 -10.08
N GLU A 316 22.17 1.77 -9.94
CA GLU A 316 21.44 1.16 -11.05
C GLU A 316 20.33 2.08 -11.56
N MET A 317 19.64 2.82 -10.68
CA MET A 317 18.67 3.82 -11.07
C MET A 317 19.31 4.89 -11.94
N LYS A 318 20.48 5.41 -11.56
CA LYS A 318 21.23 6.38 -12.37
C LYS A 318 21.52 5.82 -13.77
N LYS A 319 22.10 4.61 -13.85
CA LYS A 319 22.38 3.92 -15.12
C LYS A 319 21.13 3.71 -15.97
N ALA A 320 20.02 3.33 -15.34
CA ALA A 320 18.75 3.13 -16.02
C ALA A 320 18.21 4.47 -16.56
N MET A 321 18.22 5.55 -15.76
CA MET A 321 17.80 6.87 -16.23
C MET A 321 18.63 7.35 -17.43
N GLU A 322 19.94 7.11 -17.42
CA GLU A 322 20.85 7.46 -18.51
C GLU A 322 20.60 6.65 -19.79
N LYS A 323 20.10 5.41 -19.68
CA LYS A 323 19.80 4.54 -20.82
C LYS A 323 18.44 4.79 -21.48
N LEU A 324 17.52 5.49 -20.81
CA LEU A 324 16.22 5.86 -21.40
C LEU A 324 16.43 6.74 -22.64
N ASP A 325 15.49 6.75 -23.58
CA ASP A 325 15.46 7.76 -24.64
C ASP A 325 14.75 9.02 -24.18
N LEU A 326 13.78 8.86 -23.27
CA LEU A 326 12.94 9.94 -22.76
C LEU A 326 12.70 9.78 -21.25
N LEU A 327 12.99 10.82 -20.50
CA LEU A 327 12.62 10.96 -19.09
C LEU A 327 11.80 12.24 -18.91
N VAL A 328 10.57 12.10 -18.44
CA VAL A 328 9.71 13.24 -18.11
C VAL A 328 9.50 13.26 -16.60
N VAL A 329 9.83 14.36 -15.95
CA VAL A 329 9.58 14.58 -14.53
C VAL A 329 8.48 15.62 -14.41
N VAL A 330 7.39 15.24 -13.75
CA VAL A 330 6.25 16.14 -13.48
C VAL A 330 6.14 16.29 -11.98
N ASP A 331 6.44 17.47 -11.46
CA ASP A 331 6.50 17.73 -10.03
C ASP A 331 6.39 19.24 -9.75
N PRO A 332 5.80 19.66 -8.62
CA PRO A 332 5.86 21.06 -8.20
C PRO A 332 7.27 21.55 -7.86
N TYR A 333 8.21 20.65 -7.59
CA TYR A 333 9.60 21.01 -7.25
C TYR A 333 10.63 20.20 -8.05
N PRO A 334 11.83 20.74 -8.29
CA PRO A 334 12.93 19.93 -8.80
C PRO A 334 13.25 18.77 -7.83
N THR A 335 13.10 17.54 -8.30
CA THR A 335 13.33 16.34 -7.49
C THR A 335 14.68 15.70 -7.77
N VAL A 336 15.05 14.69 -6.96
CA VAL A 336 16.23 13.85 -7.22
C VAL A 336 16.18 13.23 -8.62
N SER A 337 14.99 12.94 -9.17
CA SER A 337 14.84 12.44 -10.55
C SER A 337 15.43 13.38 -11.61
N ALA A 338 15.38 14.69 -11.35
CA ALA A 338 15.84 15.71 -12.29
C ALA A 338 17.36 15.84 -12.34
N VAL A 339 18.07 15.33 -11.32
CA VAL A 339 19.52 15.57 -11.13
C VAL A 339 20.35 14.30 -10.89
N MET A 340 19.73 13.13 -10.73
CA MET A 340 20.45 11.88 -10.47
C MET A 340 21.28 11.41 -11.67
N HIS A 341 20.82 11.70 -12.89
CA HIS A 341 21.46 11.31 -14.15
C HIS A 341 22.33 12.43 -14.72
N ASP A 342 23.31 12.10 -15.57
CA ASP A 342 24.17 13.10 -16.22
C ASP A 342 23.69 13.51 -17.64
N ARG A 343 22.42 13.23 -17.98
CA ARG A 343 21.86 13.53 -19.30
C ARG A 343 21.80 15.02 -19.58
N THR A 344 22.13 15.40 -20.82
CA THR A 344 21.97 16.76 -21.35
C THR A 344 20.78 16.92 -22.30
N ASP A 345 20.14 15.80 -22.68
CA ASP A 345 19.03 15.74 -23.62
C ASP A 345 18.03 14.61 -23.27
N GLY A 346 16.85 14.66 -23.91
CA GLY A 346 15.77 13.70 -23.66
C GLY A 346 15.19 13.75 -22.24
N VAL A 347 15.40 14.84 -21.51
CA VAL A 347 14.85 15.07 -20.18
C VAL A 347 13.97 16.31 -20.19
N TYR A 348 12.73 16.17 -19.71
CA TYR A 348 11.77 17.25 -19.62
C TYR A 348 11.30 17.40 -18.18
N LEU A 349 11.35 18.63 -17.67
CA LEU A 349 10.80 18.99 -16.36
C LEU A 349 9.52 19.80 -16.60
N LEU A 350 8.38 19.27 -16.19
CA LEU A 350 7.09 19.92 -16.34
C LEU A 350 6.62 20.39 -14.95
N PRO A 351 6.49 21.72 -14.74
CA PRO A 351 6.08 22.25 -13.44
C PRO A 351 4.60 21.95 -13.17
N ALA A 352 4.34 21.13 -12.15
CA ALA A 352 2.99 20.84 -11.69
C ALA A 352 2.57 21.81 -10.58
N CYS A 353 1.27 22.03 -10.41
CA CYS A 353 0.74 22.76 -9.27
C CYS A 353 0.93 21.99 -7.95
N THR A 354 1.08 22.71 -6.85
CA THR A 354 0.93 22.17 -5.49
C THR A 354 -0.55 21.96 -5.15
N GLN A 355 -0.83 21.26 -4.04
CA GLN A 355 -2.20 21.08 -3.53
C GLN A 355 -2.95 22.39 -3.19
N PHE A 356 -2.26 23.54 -3.09
CA PHE A 356 -2.90 24.83 -2.80
C PHE A 356 -3.34 25.57 -4.07
N GLU A 357 -2.83 25.16 -5.23
CA GLU A 357 -3.05 25.80 -6.53
C GLU A 357 -4.08 25.06 -7.39
N THR A 358 -4.64 23.97 -6.85
CA THR A 358 -5.65 23.13 -7.52
C THR A 358 -6.78 22.77 -6.56
N TYR A 359 -7.81 22.12 -7.10
CA TYR A 359 -8.96 21.63 -6.36
C TYR A 359 -9.13 20.14 -6.60
N GLY A 360 -9.96 19.48 -5.78
CA GLY A 360 -10.34 18.09 -6.00
C GLY A 360 -10.43 17.31 -4.71
N SER A 361 -10.50 15.99 -4.82
CA SER A 361 -10.66 15.12 -3.67
C SER A 361 -9.41 14.29 -3.38
N VAL A 362 -9.18 14.04 -2.09
CA VAL A 362 -8.21 13.04 -1.62
C VAL A 362 -8.90 12.05 -0.71
N THR A 363 -8.42 10.80 -0.71
CA THR A 363 -8.93 9.75 0.16
C THR A 363 -7.91 9.48 1.26
N ALA A 364 -8.30 9.77 2.49
CA ALA A 364 -7.48 9.57 3.68
C ALA A 364 -7.39 8.09 4.07
N SER A 365 -6.51 7.77 5.04
CA SER A 365 -6.27 6.41 5.52
C SER A 365 -7.54 5.65 5.93
N ASN A 366 -8.49 6.35 6.54
CA ASN A 366 -9.77 5.83 6.99
C ASN A 366 -10.85 5.78 5.90
N ARG A 367 -10.47 5.93 4.62
CA ARG A 367 -11.34 5.95 3.44
C ARG A 367 -12.28 7.16 3.35
N SER A 368 -12.06 8.21 4.13
CA SER A 368 -12.80 9.46 3.97
C SER A 368 -12.34 10.18 2.70
N LEU A 369 -13.25 10.36 1.76
CA LEU A 369 -13.08 11.25 0.62
C LEU A 369 -13.29 12.68 1.09
N GLN A 370 -12.29 13.53 0.92
CA GLN A 370 -12.29 14.91 1.39
C GLN A 370 -11.99 15.84 0.21
N TRP A 371 -12.91 16.78 -0.02
CA TRP A 371 -12.73 17.83 -1.02
C TRP A 371 -11.78 18.92 -0.51
N ARG A 372 -10.98 19.46 -1.42
CA ARG A 372 -10.07 20.60 -1.20
C ARG A 372 -10.37 21.63 -2.28
N ASP A 373 -10.42 22.88 -1.87
CA ASP A 373 -10.60 24.02 -2.76
C ASP A 373 -9.27 24.69 -3.08
N LYS A 374 -9.20 25.31 -4.25
CA LYS A 374 -8.05 26.10 -4.67
C LYS A 374 -7.89 27.31 -3.73
N VAL A 375 -6.68 27.50 -3.19
CA VAL A 375 -6.36 28.56 -2.23
C VAL A 375 -5.67 29.74 -2.91
N ILE A 376 -4.78 29.47 -3.87
CA ILE A 376 -4.07 30.48 -4.66
C ILE A 376 -4.12 30.09 -6.14
N GLU A 377 -3.90 31.05 -7.04
CA GLU A 377 -3.73 30.74 -8.46
C GLU A 377 -2.39 30.04 -8.72
N PRO A 378 -2.30 29.17 -9.77
CA PRO A 378 -1.04 28.56 -10.20
C PRO A 378 0.08 29.58 -10.34
N LEU A 379 1.22 29.29 -9.71
CA LEU A 379 2.39 30.14 -9.77
C LEU A 379 3.16 29.93 -11.08
N PHE A 380 3.66 31.02 -11.65
CA PHE A 380 4.43 31.05 -12.89
C PHE A 380 3.68 30.36 -14.05
N GLU A 381 4.30 29.36 -14.66
CA GLU A 381 3.74 28.55 -15.75
C GLU A 381 3.36 27.15 -15.26
N SER A 382 3.22 26.95 -13.94
CA SER A 382 2.77 25.67 -13.39
C SER A 382 1.32 25.39 -13.81
N LEU A 383 1.02 24.12 -14.00
CA LEU A 383 -0.31 23.67 -14.42
C LEU A 383 -0.80 22.55 -13.48
N PRO A 384 -2.12 22.47 -13.22
CA PRO A 384 -2.70 21.30 -12.57
C PRO A 384 -2.37 20.02 -13.35
N ASP A 385 -2.21 18.90 -12.64
CA ASP A 385 -1.81 17.62 -13.25
C ASP A 385 -2.73 17.20 -14.40
N HIS A 386 -4.05 17.33 -14.23
CA HIS A 386 -5.04 16.99 -15.26
C HIS A 386 -4.93 17.86 -16.51
N THR A 387 -4.51 19.12 -16.38
CA THR A 387 -4.23 20.02 -17.52
C THR A 387 -2.98 19.57 -18.28
N ILE A 388 -1.92 19.15 -17.58
CA ILE A 388 -0.72 18.57 -18.20
C ILE A 388 -1.08 17.28 -18.95
N MET A 389 -1.87 16.39 -18.32
CA MET A 389 -2.37 15.16 -18.93
C MET A 389 -3.20 15.44 -20.19
N TYR A 390 -4.11 16.41 -20.13
CA TYR A 390 -4.94 16.79 -21.28
C TYR A 390 -4.13 17.33 -22.45
N LYS A 391 -3.14 18.19 -22.20
CA LYS A 391 -2.25 18.70 -23.25
C LYS A 391 -1.45 17.56 -23.90
N LEU A 392 -1.00 16.58 -23.12
CA LEU A 392 -0.37 15.36 -23.63
C LEU A 392 -1.34 14.52 -24.47
N ALA A 393 -2.56 14.29 -23.98
CA ALA A 393 -3.60 13.55 -24.70
C ALA A 393 -3.97 14.21 -26.03
N LYS A 394 -4.10 15.54 -26.06
CA LYS A 394 -4.34 16.34 -27.27
C LYS A 394 -3.21 16.18 -28.27
N LYS A 395 -1.95 16.21 -27.81
CA LYS A 395 -0.78 16.01 -28.67
C LYS A 395 -0.71 14.59 -29.26
N LEU A 396 -1.16 13.60 -28.51
CA LEU A 396 -1.17 12.19 -28.90
C LEU A 396 -2.46 11.76 -29.63
N GLY A 397 -3.42 12.66 -29.80
CA GLY A 397 -4.64 12.44 -30.59
C GLY A 397 -5.71 11.60 -29.90
N PHE A 398 -5.77 11.59 -28.56
CA PHE A 398 -6.82 10.89 -27.79
C PHE A 398 -7.53 11.79 -26.76
N ALA A 399 -7.49 13.11 -26.97
CA ALA A 399 -8.14 14.06 -26.05
C ALA A 399 -9.65 13.81 -25.93
N ASP A 400 -10.32 13.50 -27.04
CA ASP A 400 -11.78 13.29 -27.06
C ASP A 400 -12.19 12.09 -26.20
N GLU A 401 -11.42 11.00 -26.22
CA GLU A 401 -11.63 9.84 -25.34
C GLU A 401 -11.25 10.17 -23.89
N PHE A 402 -10.17 10.92 -23.66
CA PHE A 402 -9.71 11.31 -22.33
C PHE A 402 -10.73 12.20 -21.60
N THR A 403 -11.41 13.10 -22.31
CA THR A 403 -12.39 14.04 -21.74
C THR A 403 -13.82 13.75 -22.17
N LYS A 404 -14.16 12.52 -22.56
CA LYS A 404 -15.48 12.18 -23.15
C LYS A 404 -16.68 12.67 -22.33
N HIS A 405 -16.55 12.68 -21.01
CA HIS A 405 -17.57 13.13 -20.06
C HIS A 405 -17.10 14.26 -19.15
N ILE A 406 -16.04 14.97 -19.55
CA ILE A 406 -15.41 16.02 -18.75
C ILE A 406 -15.46 17.31 -19.55
N ALA A 407 -15.99 18.37 -18.95
CA ALA A 407 -16.01 19.68 -19.61
C ALA A 407 -14.58 20.21 -19.71
N VAL A 408 -14.19 20.79 -20.85
CA VAL A 408 -12.89 21.46 -20.99
C VAL A 408 -13.11 22.95 -21.16
N THR A 409 -12.60 23.74 -20.22
CA THR A 409 -12.66 25.21 -20.27
C THR A 409 -11.24 25.76 -20.25
N ASN A 410 -10.90 26.61 -21.23
CA ASN A 410 -9.57 27.22 -21.34
C ASN A 410 -8.40 26.20 -21.27
N ASP A 411 -8.52 25.08 -22.01
CA ASP A 411 -7.57 23.95 -21.99
C ASP A 411 -7.44 23.20 -20.65
N GLU A 412 -8.30 23.45 -19.66
CA GLU A 412 -8.37 22.70 -18.40
C GLU A 412 -9.62 21.79 -18.37
N PRO A 413 -9.46 20.47 -18.18
CA PRO A 413 -10.57 19.57 -17.83
C PRO A 413 -11.14 19.90 -16.44
N LEU A 414 -12.45 20.09 -16.31
CA LEU A 414 -13.12 20.54 -15.08
C LEU A 414 -14.00 19.48 -14.40
#